data_AF-A0A9W9EGT3-F1
#
_entry.id   AF-A0A9W9EGT3-F1
#
_cell.length_a   1.000
_cell.length_b   1.000
_cell.length_c   1.000
_cell.angle_alpha   90.00
_cell.angle_beta   90.00
_cell.angle_gamma   90.00
#
_symmetry.space_group_name_H-M   'P 1'
#
loop_
_entity.id
_entity.type
_entity.pdbx_description
1 polymer ?
#
loop_
_entity_poly.entity_id
_entity_poly.type
_entity_poly.pdbx_seq_one_letter_code
_entity_poly.pdbx_strand_id
1 'polypeptide(L)'
;MVQGKTRVFSIAATNPLTKKINTYAYAFINYETRESYRILFERIFKVLGDAGRKEVRWAYQNHYSDTAEGIRTVTVDMCKKQAPGLGDYLAGLDPRWTWSEHLQHVLIFCQTHVKRAFRKKFGDHPATAIINYIWEADSKQAVLSLMEAMISQFPETESWVKNKQVDWILSSITPEASKIPIHWWIQAPHHTGICESSHFVDNEAVGRKQALLTAILRTKGHVHEMFQKNQFETQHGIDFTWRSNDIVTRIAKQNHRKDKRRRAAALRRERNPAQARDVTNPYENDEEYSRIANTKHTSCTKYKSTIFTSKS
;
A
#
# COMPACT_ATOMS: atom_id res chain seq x y z
N MET A 1 -17.23 26.67 4.26
CA MET A 1 -17.70 26.03 3.01
C MET A 1 -16.55 25.18 2.47
N VAL A 2 -16.73 23.86 2.28
CA VAL A 2 -15.69 22.99 1.72
C VAL A 2 -15.61 23.29 0.23
N GLN A 3 -14.56 23.97 -0.23
CA GLN A 3 -14.30 24.15 -1.66
C GLN A 3 -13.38 23.03 -2.16
N GLY A 4 -13.74 22.39 -3.28
CA GLY A 4 -12.91 21.38 -3.95
C GLY A 4 -13.19 19.92 -3.59
N LYS A 5 -12.49 19.00 -4.28
CA LYS A 5 -12.60 17.55 -4.07
C LYS A 5 -11.91 17.15 -2.77
N THR A 6 -12.66 16.59 -1.83
CA THR A 6 -12.10 16.03 -0.59
C THR A 6 -11.46 14.67 -0.84
N ARG A 7 -10.29 14.46 -0.22
CA ARG A 7 -9.57 13.19 -0.18
C ARG A 7 -9.47 12.69 1.26
N VAL A 8 -9.27 11.39 1.39
CA VAL A 8 -9.07 10.74 2.68
C VAL A 8 -7.59 10.41 2.83
N PHE A 9 -7.01 10.86 3.94
CA PHE A 9 -5.71 10.45 4.43
C PHE A 9 -5.92 9.56 5.65
N SER A 10 -5.13 8.49 5.80
CA SER A 10 -5.18 7.67 7.02
C SER A 10 -3.80 7.41 7.59
N ILE A 11 -3.76 7.25 8.91
CA ILE A 11 -2.58 6.76 9.63
C ILE A 11 -2.94 5.39 10.18
N ALA A 12 -2.12 4.40 9.85
CA ALA A 12 -2.37 3.02 10.22
C ALA A 12 -1.05 2.30 10.51
N ALA A 13 -1.12 1.30 11.38
CA ALA A 13 0.00 0.40 11.62
C ALA A 13 -0.47 -1.06 11.61
N THR A 14 0.44 -1.97 11.31
CA THR A 14 0.17 -3.40 11.39
C THR A 14 0.23 -3.84 12.85
N ASN A 15 -0.81 -4.50 13.33
CA ASN A 15 -0.79 -5.20 14.61
C ASN A 15 0.09 -6.45 14.48
N PRO A 16 1.18 -6.58 15.25
CA PRO A 16 2.08 -7.71 15.12
C PRO A 16 1.46 -9.04 15.56
N LEU A 17 0.44 -9.02 16.43
CA LEU A 17 -0.26 -10.20 16.94
C LEU A 17 -1.27 -10.74 15.92
N THR A 18 -2.16 -9.87 15.44
CA THR A 18 -3.23 -10.28 14.51
C THR A 18 -2.79 -10.25 13.04
N LYS A 19 -1.63 -9.65 12.74
CA LYS A 19 -1.15 -9.34 11.37
C LYS A 19 -2.16 -8.52 10.54
N LYS A 20 -3.11 -7.85 11.19
CA LYS A 20 -4.09 -6.95 10.57
C LYS A 20 -3.64 -5.51 10.69
N ILE A 21 -4.17 -4.65 9.82
CA ILE A 21 -3.96 -3.21 9.95
C ILE A 21 -4.97 -2.62 10.93
N ASN A 22 -4.44 -1.80 11.82
CA ASN A 22 -5.20 -0.92 12.68
C ASN A 22 -5.06 0.50 12.16
N THR A 23 -6.16 1.08 11.68
CA THR A 23 -6.21 2.49 11.33
C THR A 23 -6.50 3.31 12.59
N TYR A 24 -5.58 4.22 12.92
CA TYR A 24 -5.67 5.09 14.09
C TYR A 24 -6.45 6.36 13.82
N ALA A 25 -6.35 6.89 12.60
CA ALA A 25 -7.02 8.13 12.24
C ALA A 25 -7.36 8.17 10.75
N TYR A 26 -8.48 8.81 10.46
CA TYR A 26 -8.87 9.27 9.13
C TYR A 26 -8.95 10.79 9.14
N ALA A 27 -8.36 11.41 8.13
CA ALA A 27 -8.46 12.85 7.91
C ALA A 27 -9.03 13.14 6.53
N PHE A 28 -10.03 14.00 6.50
CA PHE A 28 -10.68 14.49 5.29
C PHE A 28 -10.06 15.83 4.92
N ILE A 29 -9.35 15.88 3.81
CA ILE A 29 -8.62 17.07 3.36
C ILE A 29 -9.10 17.51 1.98
N ASN A 30 -9.26 18.82 1.78
CA ASN A 30 -9.64 19.41 0.49
C ASN A 30 -8.54 20.32 -0.10
N TYR A 31 -7.42 20.49 0.62
CA TYR A 31 -6.24 21.21 0.15
C TYR A 31 -5.06 20.26 0.01
N GLU A 32 -4.33 20.37 -1.10
CA GLU A 32 -3.15 19.57 -1.41
C GLU A 32 -1.93 20.47 -1.58
N THR A 33 -1.49 21.07 -0.48
CA THR A 33 -0.29 21.92 -0.36
C THR A 33 0.63 21.39 0.74
N ARG A 34 1.92 21.74 0.69
CA ARG A 34 2.88 21.40 1.75
C ARG A 34 2.39 21.88 3.12
N GLU A 35 1.92 23.12 3.17
CA GLU A 35 1.39 23.77 4.37
C GLU A 35 0.13 23.06 4.91
N SER A 36 -0.82 22.70 4.05
CA SER A 36 -2.00 21.95 4.50
C SER A 36 -1.64 20.58 5.06
N TYR A 37 -0.58 19.95 4.56
CA TYR A 37 -0.08 18.69 5.12
C TYR A 37 0.65 18.89 6.45
N ARG A 38 1.43 19.97 6.62
CA ARG A 38 2.01 20.35 7.92
C ARG A 38 0.93 20.49 9.00
N ILE A 39 -0.10 21.29 8.70
CA ILE A 39 -1.25 21.48 9.61
C ILE A 39 -1.96 20.15 9.87
N LEU A 40 -2.13 19.31 8.84
CA LEU A 40 -2.72 17.99 9.01
C LEU A 40 -1.93 17.15 10.03
N PHE A 41 -0.61 17.08 9.90
CA PHE A 41 0.23 16.30 10.81
C PHE A 41 0.19 16.84 12.25
N GLU A 42 0.25 18.16 12.42
CA GLU A 42 0.10 18.80 13.74
C GLU A 42 -1.22 18.42 14.40
N ARG A 43 -2.32 18.50 13.65
CA ARG A 43 -3.66 18.23 14.19
C ARG A 43 -3.86 16.74 14.48
N ILE A 44 -3.44 15.87 13.57
CA ILE A 44 -3.68 14.43 13.72
C ILE A 44 -2.85 13.85 14.88
N PHE A 45 -1.58 14.26 15.02
CA PHE A 45 -0.74 13.76 16.12
C PHE A 45 -1.12 14.36 17.47
N LYS A 46 -1.63 15.61 17.50
CA LYS A 46 -2.27 16.15 18.70
C LYS A 46 -3.48 15.32 19.12
N VAL A 47 -4.41 15.06 18.20
CA VAL A 47 -5.62 14.25 18.48
C VAL A 47 -5.26 12.84 18.94
N LEU A 48 -4.28 12.22 18.28
CA LEU A 48 -3.78 10.90 18.68
C LEU A 48 -3.14 10.92 20.07
N GLY A 49 -2.39 11.97 20.39
CA GLY A 49 -1.78 12.13 21.70
C GLY A 49 -2.80 12.36 22.82
N ASP A 50 -3.82 13.18 22.54
CA ASP A 50 -4.93 13.44 23.46
C ASP A 50 -5.74 12.14 23.71
N ALA A 51 -6.04 11.38 22.65
CA ALA A 51 -6.75 10.10 22.74
C ALA A 51 -5.94 9.03 23.49
N GLY A 52 -4.61 8.99 23.26
CA GLY A 52 -3.69 8.09 23.94
C GLY A 52 -3.30 8.55 25.35
N ARG A 53 -3.73 9.74 25.78
CA ARG A 53 -3.31 10.41 27.03
C ARG A 53 -1.79 10.51 27.18
N LYS A 54 -1.08 10.55 26.06
CA LYS A 54 0.38 10.61 25.98
C LYS A 54 0.76 11.24 24.66
N GLU A 55 1.62 12.24 24.70
CA GLU A 55 2.11 12.93 23.51
C GLU A 55 2.73 11.93 22.51
N VAL A 56 2.44 12.14 21.22
CA VAL A 56 3.09 11.38 20.15
C VAL A 56 4.53 11.85 20.01
N ARG A 57 5.47 10.96 20.31
CA ARG A 57 6.91 11.21 20.20
C ARG A 57 7.51 10.48 19.01
N TRP A 58 8.70 10.92 18.61
CA TRP A 58 9.50 10.30 17.57
C TRP A 58 10.79 9.76 18.18
N ALA A 59 11.04 8.47 18.02
CA ALA A 59 12.09 7.76 18.75
C ALA A 59 13.49 8.34 18.47
N TYR A 60 13.73 8.77 17.23
CA TYR A 60 15.02 9.32 16.81
C TYR A 60 15.38 10.66 17.45
N GLN A 61 14.40 11.43 17.93
CA GLN A 61 14.63 12.71 18.61
C GLN A 61 15.21 12.51 20.03
N ASN A 62 15.07 11.30 20.59
CA ASN A 62 15.45 10.95 21.96
C ASN A 62 16.58 9.89 22.02
N HIS A 63 17.65 10.10 21.24
CA HIS A 63 18.95 9.38 21.32
C HIS A 63 19.03 7.92 20.80
N TYR A 64 18.17 7.49 19.86
CA TYR A 64 18.32 6.20 19.18
C TYR A 64 18.52 4.99 20.11
N SER A 65 17.82 4.95 21.24
CA SER A 65 17.82 3.77 22.12
C SER A 65 16.83 2.72 21.62
N ASP A 66 17.13 1.43 21.82
CA ASP A 66 16.16 0.34 21.62
C ASP A 66 14.91 0.50 22.48
N THR A 67 15.04 1.20 23.61
CA THR A 67 13.94 1.55 24.52
C THR A 67 13.31 2.90 24.21
N ALA A 68 13.78 3.61 23.17
CA ALA A 68 13.23 4.90 22.80
C ALA A 68 11.76 4.73 22.41
N GLU A 69 10.91 5.42 23.17
CA GLU A 69 9.48 5.47 22.93
C GLU A 69 9.15 6.39 21.76
N GLY A 70 8.13 5.99 20.98
CA GLY A 70 7.60 6.81 19.90
C GLY A 70 7.68 6.13 18.54
N ILE A 71 7.29 6.89 17.52
CA ILE A 71 7.31 6.45 16.13
C ILE A 71 8.77 6.34 15.68
N ARG A 72 9.15 5.15 15.20
CA ARG A 72 10.51 4.84 14.73
C ARG A 72 10.68 5.10 13.25
N THR A 73 9.71 4.66 12.46
CA THR A 73 9.72 4.79 10.99
C THR A 73 8.30 4.99 10.48
N VAL A 74 8.17 5.58 9.29
CA VAL A 74 6.92 5.72 8.58
C VAL A 74 7.12 5.26 7.14
N THR A 75 6.46 4.17 6.77
CA THR A 75 6.42 3.71 5.38
C THR A 75 5.35 4.47 4.61
N VAL A 76 5.73 5.10 3.51
CA VAL A 76 4.86 6.07 2.83
C VAL A 76 4.77 5.89 1.32
N ASP A 77 3.59 6.22 0.78
CA ASP A 77 3.39 6.65 -0.62
C ASP A 77 3.30 8.18 -0.68
N MET A 78 4.23 8.88 -0.02
CA MET A 78 4.14 10.34 0.08
C MET A 78 4.64 11.01 -1.19
N CYS A 79 3.82 11.92 -1.72
CA CYS A 79 4.21 12.79 -2.84
C CYS A 79 5.10 13.96 -2.38
N LYS A 80 5.60 14.76 -3.34
CA LYS A 80 6.42 15.98 -3.13
C LYS A 80 5.76 17.09 -2.29
N LYS A 81 4.52 16.89 -1.83
CA LYS A 81 3.81 17.83 -0.96
C LYS A 81 3.64 17.27 0.46
N GLN A 82 3.34 15.98 0.57
CA GLN A 82 3.08 15.30 1.83
C GLN A 82 4.36 15.10 2.64
N ALA A 83 5.41 14.58 2.01
CA ALA A 83 6.68 14.32 2.69
C ALA A 83 7.29 15.63 3.24
N PRO A 84 7.42 16.72 2.45
CA PRO A 84 7.89 17.99 3.01
C PRO A 84 6.97 18.57 4.10
N GLY A 85 5.65 18.39 4.01
CA GLY A 85 4.73 18.83 5.08
C GLY A 85 4.92 18.05 6.39
N LEU A 86 5.24 16.76 6.31
CA LEU A 86 5.66 15.98 7.48
C LEU A 86 6.99 16.51 8.03
N GLY A 87 7.95 16.80 7.16
CA GLY A 87 9.23 17.38 7.54
C GLY A 87 9.08 18.71 8.26
N ASP A 88 8.18 19.59 7.79
CA ASP A 88 7.91 20.88 8.44
C ASP A 88 7.31 20.70 9.83
N TYR A 89 6.37 19.76 9.98
CA TYR A 89 5.81 19.42 11.28
C TYR A 89 6.92 18.96 12.24
N LEU A 90 7.81 18.08 11.78
CA LEU A 90 8.92 17.56 12.59
C LEU A 90 9.92 18.65 12.96
N ALA A 91 10.24 19.56 12.02
CA ALA A 91 11.10 20.72 12.27
C ALA A 91 10.46 21.71 13.26
N GLY A 92 9.12 21.80 13.27
CA GLY A 92 8.39 22.55 14.28
C GLY A 92 8.49 21.95 15.68
N LEU A 93 8.68 20.63 15.81
CA LEU A 93 8.90 19.96 17.10
C LEU A 93 10.36 20.07 17.58
N ASP A 94 11.31 19.99 16.65
CA ASP A 94 12.73 20.00 16.96
C ASP A 94 13.51 20.80 15.90
N PRO A 95 13.82 22.08 16.16
CA PRO A 95 14.43 22.97 15.17
C PRO A 95 15.92 22.71 14.93
N ARG A 96 16.53 21.69 15.57
CA ARG A 96 17.94 21.33 15.37
C ARG A 96 18.22 20.79 13.97
N TRP A 97 17.20 20.25 13.31
CA TRP A 97 17.32 19.67 11.97
C TRP A 97 16.39 20.38 10.99
N THR A 98 16.81 20.43 9.73
CA THR A 98 15.95 20.90 8.65
C THR A 98 14.83 19.89 8.38
N TRP A 99 13.74 20.36 7.76
CA TRP A 99 12.63 19.49 7.37
C TRP A 99 13.09 18.25 6.59
N SER A 100 14.08 18.39 5.70
CA SER A 100 14.60 17.29 4.87
C SER A 100 15.47 16.32 5.67
N GLU A 101 16.20 16.80 6.67
CA GLU A 101 16.99 15.94 7.56
C GLU A 101 16.09 15.09 8.45
N HIS A 102 15.00 15.67 8.98
CA HIS A 102 13.98 14.90 9.70
C HIS A 102 13.46 13.72 8.88
N LEU A 103 13.24 13.92 7.58
CA LEU A 103 12.77 12.84 6.71
C LEU A 103 13.80 11.70 6.59
N GLN A 104 15.10 12.01 6.58
CA GLN A 104 16.16 11.00 6.53
C GLN A 104 16.20 10.11 7.78
N HIS A 105 15.63 10.58 8.89
CA HIS A 105 15.58 9.87 10.16
C HIS A 105 14.34 8.98 10.33
N VAL A 106 13.37 9.03 9.41
CA VAL A 106 12.06 8.43 9.67
C VAL A 106 11.34 7.84 8.45
N LEU A 107 11.59 8.34 7.25
CA LEU A 107 10.86 7.89 6.07
C LEU A 107 11.45 6.64 5.46
N ILE A 108 10.55 5.75 5.05
CA ILE A 108 10.82 4.63 4.15
C ILE A 108 9.81 4.70 3.02
N PHE A 109 10.28 4.67 1.78
CA PHE A 109 9.39 4.70 0.63
C PHE A 109 8.83 3.32 0.36
N CYS A 110 7.53 3.27 0.07
CA CYS A 110 6.92 2.03 -0.35
C CYS A 110 7.45 1.61 -1.72
N GLN A 111 8.10 0.45 -1.76
CA GLN A 111 8.64 -0.15 -2.98
C GLN A 111 7.58 -0.30 -4.08
N THR A 112 6.38 -0.77 -3.73
CA THR A 112 5.28 -0.99 -4.68
C THR A 112 4.84 0.32 -5.34
N HIS A 113 4.77 1.40 -4.56
CA HIS A 113 4.34 2.70 -5.07
C HIS A 113 5.40 3.36 -5.94
N VAL A 114 6.69 3.26 -5.57
CA VAL A 114 7.77 3.74 -6.43
C VAL A 114 7.75 3.02 -7.78
N LYS A 115 7.59 1.69 -7.79
CA LYS A 115 7.46 0.88 -9.02
C LYS A 115 6.21 1.24 -9.83
N ARG A 116 5.07 1.47 -9.17
CA ARG A 116 3.82 1.89 -9.83
C ARG A 116 3.94 3.28 -10.44
N ALA A 117 4.56 4.22 -9.73
CA ALA A 117 4.79 5.57 -10.22
C ALA A 117 5.71 5.57 -11.46
N PHE A 118 6.73 4.72 -11.46
CA PHE A 118 7.57 4.51 -12.64
C PHE A 118 6.78 3.96 -13.83
N ARG A 119 6.05 2.84 -13.66
CA ARG A 119 5.20 2.29 -14.72
C ARG A 119 4.13 3.25 -15.23
N LYS A 120 3.57 4.10 -14.37
CA LYS A 120 2.60 5.11 -14.80
C LYS A 120 3.24 6.14 -15.75
N LYS A 121 4.52 6.45 -15.56
CA LYS A 121 5.25 7.42 -16.38
C LYS A 121 5.81 6.79 -17.66
N PHE A 122 6.33 5.56 -17.61
CA PHE A 122 7.10 4.95 -18.69
C PHE A 122 6.47 3.67 -19.28
N GLY A 123 5.33 3.20 -18.76
CA GLY A 123 4.71 1.95 -19.20
C GLY A 123 5.49 0.71 -18.75
N ASP A 124 5.38 -0.37 -19.54
CA ASP A 124 6.14 -1.62 -19.33
C ASP A 124 7.58 -1.48 -19.86
N HIS A 125 8.33 -0.60 -19.22
CA HIS A 125 9.67 -0.20 -19.64
C HIS A 125 10.76 -1.18 -19.17
N PRO A 126 11.78 -1.52 -19.99
CA PRO A 126 12.86 -2.45 -19.61
C PRO A 126 13.60 -2.07 -18.32
N ALA A 127 13.80 -0.78 -18.09
CA ALA A 127 14.43 -0.26 -16.86
C ALA A 127 13.69 -0.63 -15.55
N THR A 128 12.46 -1.16 -15.63
CA THR A 128 11.75 -1.70 -14.47
C THR A 128 12.55 -2.82 -13.78
N ALA A 129 13.34 -3.60 -14.53
CA ALA A 129 14.22 -4.62 -13.95
C ALA A 129 15.32 -3.99 -13.07
N ILE A 130 15.95 -2.90 -13.55
CA ILE A 130 16.97 -2.15 -12.79
C ILE A 130 16.39 -1.61 -11.48
N ILE A 131 15.15 -1.13 -11.50
CA ILE A 131 14.47 -0.67 -10.28
C ILE A 131 14.35 -1.79 -9.26
N ASN A 132 14.12 -3.06 -9.65
CA ASN A 132 14.10 -4.15 -8.68
C ASN A 132 15.47 -4.32 -8.01
N TYR A 133 16.55 -4.30 -8.79
CA TYR A 133 17.91 -4.40 -8.28
C TYR A 133 18.28 -3.23 -7.36
N ILE A 134 17.77 -2.02 -7.60
CA ILE A 134 17.97 -0.87 -6.70
C ILE A 134 17.48 -1.16 -5.28
N TRP A 135 16.40 -1.92 -5.11
CA TRP A 135 15.86 -2.26 -3.79
C TRP A 135 16.53 -3.47 -3.14
N GLU A 136 17.26 -4.26 -3.92
CA GLU A 136 18.01 -5.44 -3.45
C GLU A 136 19.48 -5.10 -3.19
N ALA A 137 19.93 -3.94 -3.66
CA ALA A 137 21.27 -3.45 -3.42
C ALA A 137 21.55 -3.27 -1.92
N ASP A 138 22.70 -3.78 -1.51
CA ASP A 138 23.18 -3.78 -0.13
C ASP A 138 23.80 -2.43 0.28
N SER A 139 24.25 -1.64 -0.69
CA SER A 139 24.98 -0.40 -0.46
C SER A 139 24.47 0.79 -1.25
N LYS A 140 24.69 1.99 -0.70
CA LYS A 140 24.42 3.28 -1.36
C LYS A 140 25.18 3.37 -2.68
N GLN A 141 26.44 2.92 -2.70
CA GLN A 141 27.25 2.96 -3.92
C GLN A 141 26.66 2.04 -5.00
N ALA A 142 26.22 0.82 -4.66
CA ALA A 142 25.55 -0.06 -5.61
C ALA A 142 24.26 0.56 -6.15
N VAL A 143 23.45 1.20 -5.28
CA VAL A 143 22.24 1.93 -5.70
C VAL A 143 22.56 3.03 -6.70
N LEU A 144 23.58 3.86 -6.43
CA LEU A 144 23.98 4.95 -7.31
C LEU A 144 24.54 4.43 -8.64
N SER A 145 25.33 3.36 -8.63
CA SER A 145 25.83 2.72 -9.85
C SER A 145 24.69 2.16 -10.71
N LEU A 146 23.67 1.55 -10.10
CA LEU A 146 22.48 1.08 -10.83
C LEU A 146 21.66 2.25 -11.41
N MET A 147 21.55 3.35 -10.68
CA MET A 147 20.91 4.57 -11.16
C MET A 147 21.67 5.18 -12.36
N GLU A 148 23.00 5.22 -12.31
CA GLU A 148 23.83 5.70 -13.41
C GLU A 148 23.73 4.78 -14.64
N ALA A 149 23.79 3.46 -14.43
CA ALA A 149 23.58 2.49 -15.49
C ALA A 149 22.19 2.63 -16.14
N MET A 150 21.16 2.93 -15.34
CA MET A 150 19.81 3.20 -15.83
C MET A 150 19.77 4.44 -16.74
N ILE A 151 20.47 5.52 -16.39
CA ILE A 151 20.57 6.73 -17.22
C ILE A 151 21.34 6.43 -18.50
N SER A 152 22.48 5.74 -18.39
CA SER A 152 23.32 5.41 -19.54
C SER A 152 22.61 4.51 -20.56
N GLN A 153 21.81 3.55 -20.11
CA GLN A 153 21.04 2.66 -20.99
C GLN A 153 19.73 3.30 -21.47
N PHE A 154 19.10 4.13 -20.64
CA PHE A 154 17.79 4.71 -20.88
C PHE A 154 17.77 6.21 -20.52
N PRO A 155 18.35 7.09 -21.36
CA PRO A 155 18.49 8.52 -21.06
C PRO A 155 17.18 9.25 -20.73
N GLU A 156 16.05 8.82 -21.30
CA GLU A 156 14.71 9.33 -21.01
C GLU A 156 14.29 9.17 -19.52
N THR A 157 14.98 8.29 -18.78
CA THR A 157 14.73 8.05 -17.36
C THR A 157 15.47 9.04 -16.44
N GLU A 158 16.40 9.85 -16.97
CA GLU A 158 17.28 10.74 -16.21
C GLU A 158 16.54 11.63 -15.23
N SER A 159 15.47 12.30 -15.67
CA SER A 159 14.66 13.16 -14.81
C SER A 159 14.04 12.40 -13.62
N TRP A 160 13.66 11.14 -13.82
CA TRP A 160 13.13 10.30 -12.74
C TRP A 160 14.24 9.87 -11.78
N VAL A 161 15.41 9.48 -12.32
CA VAL A 161 16.57 9.05 -11.53
C VAL A 161 17.13 10.20 -10.69
N LYS A 162 17.39 11.37 -11.30
CA LYS A 162 17.82 12.59 -10.58
C LYS A 162 16.84 12.98 -9.48
N ASN A 163 15.54 12.78 -9.70
CA ASN A 163 14.56 12.99 -8.65
C ASN A 163 14.71 12.00 -7.48
N LYS A 164 15.13 10.75 -7.71
CA LYS A 164 15.36 9.75 -6.66
C LYS A 164 16.70 9.93 -5.95
N GLN A 165 17.65 10.62 -6.55
CA GLN A 165 18.96 10.92 -5.96
C GLN A 165 18.94 12.05 -4.93
N VAL A 166 17.85 12.81 -4.82
CA VAL A 166 17.70 13.84 -3.77
C VAL A 166 17.86 13.19 -2.40
N ASP A 167 18.70 13.75 -1.53
CA ASP A 167 19.15 13.10 -0.28
C ASP A 167 18.03 12.48 0.57
N TRP A 168 16.97 13.24 0.86
CA TRP A 168 15.85 12.74 1.67
C TRP A 168 15.02 11.66 0.96
N ILE A 169 15.06 11.61 -0.37
CA ILE A 169 14.42 10.55 -1.16
C ILE A 169 15.32 9.30 -1.17
N LEU A 170 16.62 9.50 -1.43
CA LEU A 170 17.60 8.41 -1.46
C LEU A 170 17.68 7.71 -0.09
N SER A 171 17.65 8.48 0.99
CA SER A 171 17.60 7.99 2.38
C SER A 171 16.36 7.13 2.69
N SER A 172 15.31 7.28 1.89
CA SER A 172 14.06 6.50 2.00
C SER A 172 14.08 5.24 1.13
N ILE A 173 15.12 5.04 0.30
CA ILE A 173 15.27 3.90 -0.62
C ILE A 173 16.31 2.91 -0.09
N THR A 174 17.43 3.39 0.45
CA THR A 174 18.54 2.54 0.92
C THR A 174 18.92 2.88 2.36
N PRO A 175 19.17 1.85 3.21
CA PRO A 175 19.52 2.06 4.61
C PRO A 175 20.83 2.82 4.79
N GLU A 176 21.82 2.65 3.90
CA GLU A 176 23.12 3.34 4.02
C GLU A 176 23.04 4.85 3.76
N ALA A 177 22.07 5.31 2.97
CA ALA A 177 21.78 6.73 2.83
C ALA A 177 20.81 7.22 3.91
N SER A 178 20.20 6.30 4.67
CA SER A 178 19.28 6.62 5.75
C SER A 178 20.03 6.95 7.03
N LYS A 179 19.41 7.79 7.85
CA LYS A 179 19.84 7.99 9.24
C LYS A 179 19.00 7.15 10.22
N ILE A 180 18.16 6.24 9.71
CA ILE A 180 17.41 5.26 10.49
C ILE A 180 18.36 4.12 10.91
N PRO A 181 18.41 3.73 12.19
CA PRO A 181 19.14 2.56 12.63
C PRO A 181 18.74 1.30 11.86
N ILE A 182 19.73 0.50 11.45
CA ILE A 182 19.52 -0.67 10.60
C ILE A 182 18.48 -1.66 11.14
N HIS A 183 18.43 -1.84 12.46
CA HIS A 183 17.48 -2.76 13.09
C HIS A 183 16.03 -2.25 13.00
N TRP A 184 15.78 -0.93 13.05
CA TRP A 184 14.45 -0.36 12.78
C TRP A 184 14.09 -0.45 11.30
N TRP A 185 15.07 -0.25 10.41
CA TRP A 185 14.88 -0.36 8.97
C TRP A 185 14.43 -1.78 8.55
N ILE A 186 15.07 -2.81 9.11
CA ILE A 186 14.72 -4.22 8.84
C ILE A 186 13.32 -4.58 9.37
N GLN A 187 12.94 -4.03 10.53
CA GLN A 187 11.62 -4.27 11.12
C GLN A 187 10.48 -3.57 10.38
N ALA A 188 10.77 -2.45 9.73
CA ALA A 188 9.77 -1.67 9.03
C ALA A 188 9.25 -2.39 7.78
N PRO A 189 7.95 -2.32 7.48
CA PRO A 189 7.43 -2.89 6.24
C PRO A 189 7.84 -2.05 5.03
N HIS A 190 8.45 -2.66 4.02
CA HIS A 190 8.88 -2.00 2.76
C HIS A 190 7.76 -1.93 1.71
N HIS A 191 6.63 -2.56 1.99
CA HIS A 191 5.46 -2.60 1.13
C HIS A 191 4.19 -2.18 1.90
N THR A 192 3.32 -1.45 1.23
CA THR A 192 2.01 -1.04 1.76
C THR A 192 0.90 -1.98 1.33
N GLY A 193 1.20 -3.21 0.90
CA GLY A 193 0.19 -4.11 0.33
C GLY A 193 -1.01 -4.37 1.25
N ILE A 194 -0.80 -4.44 2.56
CA ILE A 194 -1.87 -4.56 3.55
C ILE A 194 -2.62 -3.22 3.70
N CYS A 195 -1.92 -2.08 3.62
CA CYS A 195 -2.52 -0.75 3.75
C CYS A 195 -3.37 -0.40 2.52
N GLU A 196 -2.87 -0.69 1.31
CA GLU A 196 -3.63 -0.52 0.06
C GLU A 196 -4.87 -1.41 0.00
N SER A 197 -4.77 -2.66 0.47
CA SER A 197 -5.95 -3.54 0.52
C SER A 197 -6.97 -3.06 1.55
N SER A 198 -6.50 -2.54 2.70
CA SER A 198 -7.37 -1.87 3.67
C SER A 198 -8.06 -0.67 3.05
N HIS A 199 -7.32 0.24 2.41
CA HIS A 199 -7.89 1.40 1.72
C HIS A 199 -8.95 1.03 0.69
N PHE A 200 -8.76 -0.07 -0.05
CA PHE A 200 -9.78 -0.56 -0.97
C PHE A 200 -11.04 -0.99 -0.22
N VAL A 201 -10.90 -1.79 0.84
CA VAL A 201 -12.03 -2.21 1.70
C VAL A 201 -12.75 -1.02 2.32
N ASP A 202 -12.00 -0.04 2.82
CA ASP A 202 -12.55 1.19 3.40
C ASP A 202 -13.36 1.97 2.35
N ASN A 203 -12.85 2.08 1.12
CA ASN A 203 -13.58 2.74 0.03
C ASN A 203 -14.84 1.99 -0.39
N GLU A 204 -14.84 0.65 -0.36
CA GLU A 204 -16.03 -0.15 -0.66
C GLU A 204 -17.08 -0.06 0.45
N ALA A 205 -16.66 -0.06 1.72
CA ALA A 205 -17.55 0.03 2.88
C ALA A 205 -18.14 1.44 3.07
N VAL A 206 -17.29 2.48 3.02
CA VAL A 206 -17.71 3.87 3.18
C VAL A 206 -18.44 4.35 1.93
N GLY A 207 -17.98 3.94 0.75
CA GLY A 207 -18.44 4.43 -0.55
C GLY A 207 -17.63 5.64 -1.04
N ARG A 208 -17.70 5.92 -2.35
CA ARG A 208 -16.91 6.97 -3.02
C ARG A 208 -17.79 8.15 -3.43
N LYS A 209 -17.19 9.34 -3.56
CA LYS A 209 -17.83 10.59 -4.02
C LYS A 209 -19.06 11.01 -3.19
N GLN A 210 -18.96 10.90 -1.88
CA GLN A 210 -20.03 11.28 -0.96
C GLN A 210 -19.93 12.72 -0.49
N ALA A 211 -21.04 13.26 0.02
CA ALA A 211 -21.01 14.46 0.83
C ALA A 211 -20.14 14.24 2.09
N LEU A 212 -19.42 15.26 2.54
CA LEU A 212 -18.45 15.14 3.64
C LEU A 212 -19.06 14.56 4.92
N LEU A 213 -20.24 15.04 5.31
CA LEU A 213 -20.94 14.54 6.50
C LEU A 213 -21.26 13.04 6.37
N THR A 214 -21.78 12.62 5.21
CA THR A 214 -22.07 11.21 4.93
C THR A 214 -20.80 10.36 5.01
N ALA A 215 -19.70 10.83 4.43
CA ALA A 215 -18.42 10.14 4.49
C ALA A 215 -17.95 9.98 5.94
N ILE A 216 -18.00 11.03 6.76
CA ILE A 216 -17.62 10.98 8.19
C ILE A 216 -18.47 9.97 8.95
N LEU A 217 -19.80 10.00 8.80
CA LEU A 217 -20.71 9.11 9.52
C LEU A 217 -20.51 7.65 9.13
N ARG A 218 -20.31 7.37 7.83
CA ARG A 218 -20.05 6.01 7.36
C ARG A 218 -18.67 5.51 7.78
N THR A 219 -17.63 6.35 7.72
CA THR A 219 -16.31 6.02 8.26
C THR A 219 -16.39 5.70 9.75
N LYS A 220 -17.16 6.47 10.53
CA LYS A 220 -17.37 6.17 11.96
C LYS A 220 -18.01 4.80 12.17
N GLY A 221 -19.06 4.46 11.42
CA GLY A 221 -19.71 3.15 11.49
C GLY A 221 -18.75 2.01 11.14
N HIS A 222 -18.04 2.13 10.01
CA HIS A 222 -17.05 1.15 9.56
C HIS A 222 -15.91 0.93 10.57
N VAL A 223 -15.36 2.01 11.14
CA VAL A 223 -14.32 1.93 12.18
C VAL A 223 -14.85 1.22 13.43
N HIS A 224 -16.09 1.50 13.84
CA HIS A 224 -16.70 0.83 14.97
C HIS A 224 -16.84 -0.69 14.73
N GLU A 225 -17.30 -1.10 13.55
CA GLU A 225 -17.36 -2.52 13.18
C GLU A 225 -15.98 -3.18 13.14
N MET A 226 -14.98 -2.51 12.57
CA MET A 226 -13.60 -3.02 12.54
C MET A 226 -13.05 -3.21 13.94
N PHE A 227 -13.29 -2.25 14.83
CA PHE A 227 -12.88 -2.33 16.23
C PHE A 227 -13.52 -3.52 16.94
N GLN A 228 -14.84 -3.68 16.81
CA GLN A 228 -15.56 -4.81 17.42
C GLN A 228 -15.05 -6.17 16.92
N LYS A 229 -14.81 -6.29 15.60
CA LYS A 229 -14.24 -7.51 15.01
C LYS A 229 -12.86 -7.81 15.58
N ASN A 230 -11.96 -6.82 15.59
CA ASN A 230 -10.61 -6.98 16.12
C ASN A 230 -10.62 -7.33 17.62
N GLN A 231 -11.51 -6.72 18.40
CA GLN A 231 -11.66 -7.00 19.83
C GLN A 231 -12.11 -8.44 20.07
N PHE A 232 -13.15 -8.89 19.36
CA PHE A 232 -13.66 -10.26 19.46
C PHE A 232 -12.58 -11.29 19.11
N GLU A 233 -11.88 -11.09 17.99
CA GLU A 233 -10.81 -11.99 17.55
C GLU A 233 -9.66 -12.04 18.56
N THR A 234 -9.29 -10.89 19.14
CA THR A 234 -8.23 -10.83 20.15
C THR A 234 -8.63 -11.53 21.45
N GLN A 235 -9.90 -11.46 21.84
CA GLN A 235 -10.41 -12.09 23.06
C GLN A 235 -10.63 -13.60 22.92
N HIS A 236 -11.12 -14.04 21.76
CA HIS A 236 -11.55 -15.43 21.56
C HIS A 236 -10.58 -16.26 20.70
N GLY A 237 -9.60 -15.64 20.04
CA GLY A 237 -8.68 -16.32 19.13
C GLY A 237 -9.35 -16.85 17.84
N ILE A 238 -10.59 -16.46 17.58
CA ILE A 238 -11.41 -16.91 16.44
C ILE A 238 -11.56 -15.75 15.48
N ASP A 239 -11.10 -15.91 14.24
CA ASP A 239 -11.31 -14.95 13.15
C ASP A 239 -12.82 -14.72 12.92
N PHE A 240 -13.23 -13.45 12.79
CA PHE A 240 -14.65 -13.09 12.61
C PHE A 240 -15.19 -13.47 11.21
N THR A 241 -14.30 -13.92 10.32
CA THR A 241 -14.70 -14.44 9.01
C THR A 241 -15.10 -15.91 9.13
N TRP A 242 -16.31 -16.26 8.67
CA TRP A 242 -16.83 -17.64 8.49
C TRP A 242 -15.97 -18.58 7.62
N ARG A 243 -14.76 -18.17 7.22
CA ARG A 243 -13.88 -18.91 6.33
C ARG A 243 -12.63 -19.31 7.09
N SER A 244 -12.37 -20.61 7.15
CA SER A 244 -11.11 -21.14 7.67
C SER A 244 -9.91 -20.42 7.03
N ASN A 245 -8.99 -19.99 7.90
CA ASN A 245 -7.74 -19.33 7.57
C ASN A 245 -6.55 -20.30 7.70
N ASP A 246 -6.84 -21.60 7.81
CA ASP A 246 -5.83 -22.65 7.83
C ASP A 246 -4.93 -22.60 6.59
N ILE A 247 -3.69 -23.05 6.76
CA ILE A 247 -2.64 -22.98 5.75
C ILE A 247 -3.06 -23.66 4.45
N VAL A 248 -3.78 -24.78 4.52
CA VAL A 248 -4.28 -25.52 3.35
C VAL A 248 -5.33 -24.69 2.63
N THR A 249 -6.27 -24.10 3.38
CA THR A 249 -7.32 -23.24 2.81
C THR A 249 -6.74 -21.98 2.18
N ARG A 250 -5.68 -21.41 2.77
CA ARG A 250 -4.97 -20.25 2.25
C ARG A 250 -4.23 -20.57 0.95
N ILE A 251 -3.51 -21.69 0.90
CA ILE A 251 -2.83 -22.18 -0.31
C ILE A 251 -3.85 -22.47 -1.41
N ALA A 252 -4.95 -23.15 -1.10
CA ALA A 252 -6.02 -23.43 -2.05
C ALA A 252 -6.62 -22.14 -2.65
N LYS A 253 -6.92 -21.13 -1.81
CA LYS A 253 -7.41 -19.82 -2.27
C LYS A 253 -6.37 -19.09 -3.11
N GLN A 254 -5.08 -19.14 -2.73
CA GLN A 254 -4.00 -18.52 -3.49
C GLN A 254 -3.85 -19.17 -4.87
N ASN A 255 -3.87 -20.50 -4.93
CA ASN A 255 -3.84 -21.27 -6.17
C ASN A 255 -5.06 -20.93 -7.04
N HIS A 256 -6.27 -20.92 -6.47
CA HIS A 256 -7.48 -20.56 -7.20
C HIS A 256 -7.44 -19.13 -7.76
N ARG A 257 -6.91 -18.16 -7.01
CA ARG A 257 -6.71 -16.78 -7.50
C ARG A 257 -5.67 -16.72 -8.62
N LYS A 258 -4.54 -17.41 -8.46
CA LYS A 258 -3.48 -17.51 -9.48
C LYS A 258 -4.04 -18.12 -10.76
N ASP A 259 -4.84 -19.16 -10.62
CA ASP A 259 -5.49 -19.87 -11.70
C ASP A 259 -6.49 -18.98 -12.45
N LYS A 260 -7.39 -18.31 -11.73
CA LYS A 260 -8.34 -17.36 -12.32
C LYS A 260 -7.64 -16.23 -13.08
N ARG A 261 -6.55 -15.68 -12.54
CA ARG A 261 -5.75 -14.64 -13.20
C ARG A 261 -5.10 -15.15 -14.48
N ARG A 262 -4.55 -16.37 -14.43
CA ARG A 262 -3.93 -17.06 -15.58
C ARG A 262 -4.94 -17.32 -16.70
N ARG A 263 -6.14 -17.81 -16.37
CA ARG A 263 -7.25 -17.94 -17.34
C ARG A 263 -7.67 -16.59 -17.94
N ALA A 264 -7.83 -15.57 -17.11
CA ALA A 264 -8.20 -14.23 -17.58
C ALA A 264 -7.10 -13.55 -18.40
N ALA A 265 -5.83 -13.90 -18.20
CA ALA A 265 -4.72 -13.45 -19.04
C ALA A 265 -4.75 -14.13 -20.41
N ALA A 266 -4.96 -15.45 -20.46
CA ALA A 266 -5.12 -16.20 -21.70
C ALA A 266 -6.29 -15.66 -22.54
N LEU A 267 -7.48 -15.48 -21.95
CA LEU A 267 -8.66 -14.91 -22.62
C LEU A 267 -8.47 -13.45 -23.11
N ARG A 268 -7.54 -12.69 -22.51
CA ARG A 268 -7.20 -11.34 -22.98
C ARG A 268 -6.25 -11.39 -24.18
N ARG A 269 -5.34 -12.37 -24.21
CA ARG A 269 -4.40 -12.60 -25.31
C ARG A 269 -5.07 -13.23 -26.53
N GLU A 270 -6.04 -14.12 -26.34
CA GLU A 270 -6.90 -14.58 -27.45
C GLU A 270 -7.60 -13.41 -28.14
N ARG A 271 -8.04 -12.40 -27.36
CA ARG A 271 -8.66 -11.18 -27.89
C ARG A 271 -7.67 -10.17 -28.48
N ASN A 272 -6.38 -10.28 -28.17
CA ASN A 272 -5.34 -9.41 -28.71
C ASN A 272 -4.05 -10.22 -28.99
N PRO A 273 -3.98 -10.89 -30.16
CA PRO A 273 -2.89 -11.81 -30.51
C PRO A 273 -1.51 -11.15 -30.64
N ALA A 274 -1.45 -9.81 -30.72
CA ALA A 274 -0.20 -9.07 -30.82
C ALA A 274 0.61 -9.04 -29.51
N GLN A 275 0.02 -9.45 -28.38
CA GLN A 275 0.74 -9.54 -27.10
C GLN A 275 1.52 -10.85 -26.98
N ALA A 276 2.76 -10.75 -26.48
CA ALA A 276 3.61 -11.91 -26.25
C ALA A 276 2.95 -12.94 -25.30
N ARG A 277 3.02 -14.21 -25.69
CA ARG A 277 2.55 -15.35 -24.90
C ARG A 277 3.45 -15.56 -23.69
N ASP A 278 2.84 -15.87 -22.56
CA ASP A 278 3.53 -16.27 -21.34
C ASP A 278 3.69 -17.79 -21.32
N VAL A 279 4.90 -18.26 -21.61
CA VAL A 279 5.25 -19.69 -21.68
C VAL A 279 5.01 -20.42 -20.34
N THR A 280 4.92 -19.68 -19.24
CA THR A 280 4.67 -20.23 -17.89
C THR A 280 3.19 -20.30 -17.52
N ASN A 281 2.31 -19.83 -18.41
CA ASN A 281 0.86 -19.91 -18.26
C ASN A 281 0.33 -21.18 -18.97
N PRO A 282 -0.16 -22.19 -18.25
CA PRO A 282 -0.63 -23.44 -18.86
C PRO A 282 -1.79 -23.22 -19.84
N TYR A 283 -2.63 -22.20 -19.59
CA TYR A 283 -3.79 -21.88 -20.45
C TYR A 283 -3.44 -21.21 -21.78
N GLU A 284 -2.16 -20.96 -22.07
CA GLU A 284 -1.72 -20.36 -23.34
C GLU A 284 -1.02 -21.35 -24.27
N ASN A 285 -0.70 -22.55 -23.76
CA ASN A 285 0.02 -23.60 -24.48
C ASN A 285 -0.81 -24.87 -24.71
N ASP A 286 -1.95 -25.03 -24.01
CA ASP A 286 -2.79 -26.22 -24.16
C ASP A 286 -3.79 -26.06 -25.32
N GLU A 287 -3.58 -26.79 -26.42
CA GLU A 287 -4.54 -26.94 -27.54
C GLU A 287 -5.91 -27.49 -27.09
N GLU A 288 -5.99 -28.03 -25.87
CA GLU A 288 -7.18 -28.62 -25.27
C GLU A 288 -8.19 -27.57 -24.75
N TYR A 289 -7.75 -26.37 -24.36
CA TYR A 289 -8.65 -25.33 -23.83
C TYR A 289 -9.54 -24.70 -24.90
N SER A 290 -9.05 -24.62 -26.14
CA SER A 290 -9.81 -24.16 -27.32
C SER A 290 -11.03 -25.05 -27.61
N ARG A 291 -11.02 -26.33 -27.17
CA ARG A 291 -12.15 -27.27 -27.36
C ARG A 291 -13.26 -27.10 -26.30
N ILE A 292 -12.92 -26.67 -25.09
CA ILE A 292 -13.89 -26.48 -23.99
C ILE A 292 -14.67 -25.17 -24.14
N ALA A 293 -14.09 -24.14 -24.76
CA ALA A 293 -14.79 -22.89 -25.06
C ALA A 293 -15.90 -23.07 -26.11
N ASN A 294 -15.67 -23.95 -27.11
CA ASN A 294 -16.63 -24.20 -28.19
C ASN A 294 -17.80 -25.14 -27.81
N THR A 295 -17.70 -25.89 -26.72
CA THR A 295 -18.77 -26.81 -26.28
C THR A 295 -19.87 -26.14 -25.45
N LYS A 296 -19.68 -24.89 -24.98
CA LYS A 296 -20.71 -24.15 -24.22
C LYS A 296 -21.73 -23.40 -25.09
N HIS A 297 -21.59 -23.42 -26.41
CA HIS A 297 -22.55 -22.75 -27.30
C HIS A 297 -23.64 -23.67 -27.89
N THR A 298 -23.65 -24.97 -27.58
CA THR A 298 -24.55 -25.95 -28.20
C THR A 298 -25.27 -26.89 -27.22
N SER A 299 -25.78 -26.37 -26.10
CA SER A 299 -26.82 -27.08 -25.34
C SER A 299 -27.76 -26.13 -24.58
N CYS A 300 -28.53 -25.35 -25.34
CA CYS A 300 -29.80 -24.84 -24.84
C CYS A 300 -30.84 -25.96 -24.87
N THR A 301 -30.90 -26.78 -23.82
CA THR A 301 -32.02 -27.71 -23.61
C THR A 301 -32.73 -27.32 -22.31
N LYS A 302 -33.96 -26.82 -22.47
CA LYS A 302 -34.91 -26.47 -21.41
C LYS A 302 -35.06 -27.64 -20.43
N TYR A 303 -34.71 -27.43 -19.17
CA TYR A 303 -35.30 -28.18 -18.06
C TYR A 303 -36.25 -27.26 -17.30
N LYS A 304 -37.55 -27.48 -17.48
CA LYS A 304 -38.61 -27.03 -16.56
C LYS A 304 -38.51 -27.89 -15.31
N SER A 305 -38.25 -27.29 -14.15
CA SER A 305 -38.42 -27.96 -12.86
C SER A 305 -39.76 -27.58 -12.25
N THR A 306 -40.67 -28.54 -12.19
CA THR A 306 -41.95 -28.52 -11.47
C THR A 306 -41.68 -28.50 -9.97
N ILE A 307 -42.36 -27.61 -9.25
CA ILE A 307 -42.32 -27.49 -7.78
C ILE A 307 -43.31 -28.51 -7.20
N PHE A 308 -42.85 -29.39 -6.33
CA PHE A 308 -43.71 -30.15 -5.40
C PHE A 308 -43.51 -29.59 -3.99
N THR A 309 -44.56 -28.97 -3.46
CA THR A 309 -44.71 -28.65 -2.05
C THR A 309 -45.42 -29.81 -1.35
N SER A 310 -44.83 -30.41 -0.33
CA SER A 310 -45.57 -31.20 0.65
C SER A 310 -45.76 -30.38 1.92
N LYS A 311 -47.01 -29.98 2.17
CA LYS A 311 -47.51 -29.63 3.50
C LYS A 311 -48.00 -30.91 4.17
N SER A 312 -47.52 -31.15 5.38
CA SER A 312 -48.27 -31.53 6.58
C SER A 312 -47.27 -31.77 7.69
#